data_AF-A0A6B2T810-F1
#
_entry.id   AF-A0A6B2T810-F1
#
_cell.length_a   1.000
_cell.length_b   1.000
_cell.length_c   1.000
_cell.angle_alpha   90.00
_cell.angle_beta   90.00
_cell.angle_gamma   90.00
#
_symmetry.space_group_name_H-M   'P 1'
#
loop_
_entity.id
_entity.type
_entity.pdbx_description
1 polymer ?
#
loop_
_entity_poly.entity_id
_entity_poly.type
_entity_poly.pdbx_seq_one_letter_code
_entity_poly.pdbx_strand_id
1 'polypeptide(L)'
;MARREKVMRMSVEQPLWRALTAYRVLTMLYAIGLFVAAHEKLDRPWVAIAYYAVLAPWTLATLPRVANAASCTRRFLFADLTVALVGILLTPLADSQQRITDGSPTLPSIWTAGSVLAFAIKGGWRWAASASLLVGVANVVQRGAFSRDTLHNVLLVCIASIAIGYVVELARASERTLARALEIEAATRERERLARDIHDSVLQVLAMVQRRGTAIGGEAAELGRLAGEQEVALRTLVAGGIVPASHASEDIAQGAVVRAVEVPDDD
;
A
#
# COMPACT_ATOMS: atom_id res chain seq x y z
N MET A 1 -7.58 -19.23 27.90
CA MET A 1 -6.76 -18.05 27.54
C MET A 1 -6.75 -17.95 26.02
N ALA A 2 -7.46 -16.97 25.45
CA ALA A 2 -7.52 -16.80 24.00
C ALA A 2 -6.15 -16.35 23.47
N ARG A 3 -5.51 -17.21 22.67
CA ARG A 3 -4.31 -16.89 21.91
C ARG A 3 -4.68 -15.76 20.95
N ARG A 4 -4.24 -14.53 21.22
CA ARG A 4 -4.34 -13.41 20.27
C ARG A 4 -3.58 -13.84 19.02
N GLU A 5 -4.28 -14.36 18.01
CA GLU A 5 -3.77 -14.43 16.66
C GLU A 5 -3.48 -13.00 16.25
N LYS A 6 -2.18 -12.68 16.21
CA LYS A 6 -1.69 -11.42 15.70
C LYS A 6 -1.91 -11.52 14.19
N VAL A 7 -3.09 -11.08 13.73
CA VAL A 7 -3.38 -10.91 12.31
C VAL A 7 -2.31 -9.97 11.78
N MET A 8 -1.29 -10.56 11.18
CA MET A 8 -0.17 -9.85 10.60
C MET A 8 -0.74 -9.27 9.31
N ARG A 9 -1.39 -8.10 9.41
CA ARG A 9 -1.71 -7.29 8.24
C ARG A 9 -0.39 -7.04 7.53
N MET A 10 -0.09 -7.84 6.52
CA MET A 10 1.06 -7.62 5.64
C MET A 10 0.73 -6.36 4.84
N SER A 11 0.98 -5.20 5.44
CA SER A 11 0.94 -3.94 4.72
C SER A 11 2.04 -4.00 3.68
N VAL A 12 1.67 -3.93 2.41
CA VAL A 12 2.58 -3.93 1.26
C VAL A 12 3.60 -2.80 1.35
N GLU A 13 3.29 -1.75 2.13
CA GLU A 13 4.22 -0.67 2.43
C GLU A 13 5.47 -1.14 3.19
N GLN A 14 5.36 -2.08 4.11
CA GLN A 14 6.47 -2.47 4.97
C GLN A 14 7.63 -3.14 4.19
N PRO A 15 7.37 -4.07 3.25
CA PRO A 15 8.38 -4.55 2.30
C PRO A 15 9.01 -3.43 1.46
N LEU A 16 8.21 -2.48 0.96
CA LEU A 16 8.70 -1.35 0.16
C LEU A 16 9.68 -0.47 0.96
N TRP A 17 9.37 -0.14 2.21
CA TRP A 17 10.26 0.64 3.09
C TRP A 17 11.54 -0.12 3.45
N ARG A 18 11.47 -1.45 3.64
CA ARG A 18 12.67 -2.29 3.84
C ARG A 18 13.55 -2.33 2.61
N ALA A 19 12.97 -2.50 1.42
CA ALA A 19 13.70 -2.47 0.15
C ALA A 19 14.37 -1.10 -0.05
N LEU A 20 13.68 0.00 0.24
CA LEU A 20 14.27 1.35 0.21
C LEU A 20 15.45 1.47 1.19
N THR A 21 15.31 0.94 2.41
CA THR A 21 16.38 0.98 3.42
C THR A 21 17.63 0.23 2.92
N ALA A 22 17.46 -0.97 2.37
CA ALA A 22 18.55 -1.75 1.78
C ALA A 22 19.19 -1.03 0.58
N TYR A 23 18.36 -0.47 -0.31
CA TYR A 23 18.80 0.32 -1.45
C TYR A 23 19.68 1.50 -1.04
N ARG A 24 19.32 2.23 0.03
CA ARG A 24 20.12 3.36 0.53
C ARG A 24 21.49 2.96 1.04
N VAL A 25 21.58 1.84 1.77
CA VAL A 25 22.87 1.32 2.25
C VAL A 25 23.74 0.90 1.06
N LEU A 26 23.16 0.16 0.11
CA LEU A 26 23.88 -0.32 -1.07
C LEU A 26 24.40 0.83 -1.94
N THR A 27 23.55 1.83 -2.21
CA THR A 27 23.93 3.00 -3.02
C THR A 27 24.91 3.92 -2.31
N MET A 28 24.84 4.03 -0.99
CA MET A 28 25.86 4.74 -0.21
C MET A 28 27.23 4.04 -0.33
N LEU A 29 27.28 2.72 -0.15
CA LEU A 29 28.53 1.95 -0.32
C LEU A 29 29.08 2.07 -1.74
N TYR A 30 28.21 2.03 -2.75
CA TYR A 30 28.59 2.23 -4.14
C TYR A 30 29.17 3.63 -4.39
N ALA A 31 28.55 4.68 -3.86
CA ALA A 31 29.04 6.05 -3.99
C ALA A 31 30.40 6.23 -3.30
N ILE A 32 30.60 5.63 -2.12
CA ILE A 32 31.90 5.61 -1.43
C ILE A 32 32.94 4.84 -2.27
N GLY A 33 32.56 3.70 -2.87
CA GLY A 33 33.44 2.92 -3.75
C GLY A 33 33.88 3.71 -4.98
N LEU A 34 32.96 4.44 -5.64
CA LEU A 34 33.27 5.35 -6.73
C LEU A 34 34.26 6.44 -6.29
N PHE A 35 34.06 7.01 -5.11
CA PHE A 35 34.95 8.01 -4.56
C PHE A 35 36.36 7.47 -4.31
N VAL A 36 36.48 6.29 -3.69
CA VAL A 36 37.78 5.65 -3.44
C VAL A 36 38.51 5.37 -4.76
N ALA A 37 37.79 4.91 -5.78
CA ALA A 37 38.37 4.63 -7.11
C ALA A 37 38.75 5.91 -7.89
N ALA A 38 38.09 7.03 -7.61
CA ALA A 38 38.32 8.31 -8.29
C ALA A 38 39.17 9.30 -7.46
N HIS A 39 39.62 8.93 -6.25
CA HIS A 39 40.23 9.86 -5.31
C HIS A 39 41.48 10.57 -5.87
N GLU A 40 42.26 9.88 -6.71
CA GLU A 40 43.49 10.42 -7.31
C GLU A 40 43.24 11.31 -8.52
N LYS A 41 42.02 11.28 -9.08
CA LYS A 41 41.64 11.99 -10.30
C LYS A 41 40.80 13.24 -10.02
N LEU A 42 40.50 13.51 -8.75
CA LEU A 42 39.74 14.68 -8.31
C LEU A 42 40.67 15.86 -8.10
N ASP A 43 40.36 17.00 -8.73
CA ASP A 43 41.13 18.24 -8.54
C ASP A 43 41.11 18.72 -7.08
N ARG A 44 39.99 18.49 -6.37
CA ARG A 44 39.79 18.90 -4.98
C ARG A 44 39.16 17.78 -4.14
N PRO A 45 39.93 16.76 -3.74
CA PRO A 45 39.41 15.59 -3.04
C PRO A 45 38.82 15.93 -1.67
N TRP A 46 39.27 17.00 -1.01
CA TRP A 46 38.78 17.43 0.30
C TRP A 46 37.29 17.81 0.31
N VAL A 47 36.76 18.37 -0.79
CA VAL A 47 35.32 18.70 -0.92
C VAL A 47 34.49 17.42 -0.94
N ALA A 48 34.94 16.43 -1.71
CA ALA A 48 34.29 15.13 -1.78
C ALA A 48 34.38 14.39 -0.43
N ILE A 49 35.53 14.41 0.25
CA ILE A 49 35.70 13.82 1.58
C ILE A 49 34.73 14.45 2.58
N ALA A 50 34.63 15.78 2.62
CA ALA A 50 33.71 16.48 3.51
C ALA A 50 32.25 16.09 3.23
N TYR A 51 31.87 15.97 1.96
CA TYR A 51 30.52 15.54 1.58
C TYR A 51 30.22 14.10 2.02
N TYR A 52 31.11 13.12 1.74
CA TYR A 52 30.90 11.73 2.16
C TYR A 52 30.95 11.55 3.68
N ALA A 53 31.77 12.34 4.38
CA ALA A 53 31.82 12.38 5.84
C ALA A 53 30.51 12.89 6.46
N VAL A 54 29.71 13.67 5.73
CA VAL A 54 28.34 14.05 6.14
C VAL A 54 27.32 13.01 5.67
N LEU A 55 27.44 12.53 4.43
CA LEU A 55 26.49 11.61 3.80
C LEU A 55 26.39 10.26 4.54
N ALA A 56 27.53 9.70 4.98
CA ALA A 56 27.56 8.40 5.62
C ALA A 56 26.89 8.43 7.02
N PRO A 57 27.26 9.34 7.95
CA PRO A 57 26.54 9.51 9.21
C PRO A 57 25.09 9.90 9.02
N TRP A 58 24.78 10.76 8.04
CA TRP A 58 23.40 11.11 7.70
C TRP A 58 22.64 9.83 7.34
N THR A 59 23.09 9.08 6.34
CA THR A 59 22.43 7.86 5.88
C THR A 59 22.22 6.87 7.03
N LEU A 60 23.25 6.60 7.84
CA LEU A 60 23.15 5.72 9.02
C LEU A 60 22.13 6.22 10.05
N ALA A 61 22.15 7.51 10.39
CA ALA A 61 21.21 8.12 11.34
C ALA A 61 19.76 8.12 10.80
N THR A 62 19.60 8.14 9.47
CA THR A 62 18.28 8.12 8.83
C THR A 62 17.67 6.72 8.69
N LEU A 63 18.45 5.64 8.78
CA LEU A 63 17.97 4.25 8.63
C LEU A 63 16.74 3.92 9.49
N PRO A 64 16.71 4.20 10.82
CA PRO A 64 15.54 3.89 11.64
C PRO A 64 14.31 4.73 11.26
N ARG A 65 14.50 5.93 10.70
CA ARG A 65 13.39 6.79 10.26
C ARG A 65 12.81 6.36 8.91
N VAL A 66 13.62 5.78 8.04
CA VAL A 66 13.22 5.27 6.71
C VAL A 66 12.68 3.83 6.80
N ALA A 67 12.94 3.11 7.89
CA ALA A 67 12.44 1.75 8.10
C ALA A 67 10.91 1.66 8.29
N ASN A 68 10.22 2.77 8.57
CA ASN A 68 8.78 2.77 8.80
C ASN A 68 8.10 4.02 8.22
N ALA A 69 6.93 3.84 7.59
CA ALA A 69 6.11 4.92 7.07
C ALA A 69 5.77 5.97 8.15
N ALA A 70 5.52 5.51 9.39
CA ALA A 70 5.13 6.35 10.51
C ALA A 70 6.25 7.27 11.03
N SER A 71 7.50 6.83 10.96
CA SER A 71 8.67 7.60 11.40
C SER A 71 9.20 8.56 10.34
N CYS A 72 8.87 8.29 9.07
CA CYS A 72 9.21 9.17 7.97
C CYS A 72 8.30 10.40 8.05
N THR A 73 8.83 11.57 8.39
CA THR A 73 8.08 12.85 8.40
C THR A 73 8.28 13.61 7.08
N ARG A 74 7.36 14.53 6.70
CA ARG A 74 7.54 15.30 5.45
C ARG A 74 8.80 16.17 5.51
N ARG A 75 9.08 16.76 6.68
CA ARG A 75 10.31 17.53 6.93
C ARG A 75 11.58 16.72 6.68
N PHE A 76 11.58 15.45 7.12
CA PHE A 76 12.69 14.54 6.89
C PHE A 76 12.95 14.30 5.39
N LEU A 77 11.91 14.04 4.61
CA LEU A 77 12.05 13.85 3.16
C LEU A 77 12.64 15.08 2.45
N PHE A 78 12.18 16.28 2.83
CA PHE A 78 12.75 17.51 2.27
C PHE A 78 14.22 17.65 2.65
N ALA A 79 14.58 17.46 3.92
CA ALA A 79 15.99 17.52 4.35
C ALA A 79 16.85 16.51 3.58
N ASP A 80 16.34 15.29 3.38
CA ASP A 80 17.05 14.26 2.64
C ASP A 80 17.27 14.61 1.16
N LEU A 81 16.24 15.15 0.51
CA LEU A 81 16.36 15.67 -0.85
C LEU A 81 17.32 16.87 -0.92
N THR A 82 17.32 17.73 0.09
CA THR A 82 18.27 18.86 0.15
C THR A 82 19.71 18.34 0.22
N VAL A 83 20.01 17.29 0.99
CA VAL A 83 21.34 16.67 1.02
C VAL A 83 21.73 16.17 -0.37
N ALA A 84 20.80 15.51 -1.08
CA ALA A 84 21.03 15.04 -2.45
C ALA A 84 21.32 16.22 -3.41
N LEU A 85 20.52 17.28 -3.36
CA LEU A 85 20.67 18.47 -4.20
C LEU A 85 21.97 19.23 -3.91
N VAL A 86 22.35 19.36 -2.64
CA VAL A 86 23.60 19.98 -2.21
C VAL A 86 24.79 19.19 -2.74
N GLY A 87 24.75 17.86 -2.69
CA GLY A 87 25.80 17.01 -3.26
C GLY A 87 25.93 17.13 -4.78
N ILE A 88 24.80 17.26 -5.50
CA ILE A 88 24.82 17.57 -6.94
C ILE A 88 25.51 18.91 -7.17
N LEU A 89 25.09 19.97 -6.49
CA LEU A 89 25.66 21.32 -6.67
C LEU A 89 27.13 21.43 -6.23
N LEU A 90 27.58 20.60 -5.28
CA LEU A 90 28.98 20.53 -4.84
C LEU A 90 29.90 19.76 -5.82
N THR A 91 29.35 18.91 -6.68
CA THR A 91 30.14 18.12 -7.64
C THR A 91 31.05 18.99 -8.55
N PRO A 92 30.60 20.09 -9.17
CA PRO A 92 31.47 20.95 -9.99
C PRO A 92 32.55 21.69 -9.20
N LEU A 93 32.46 21.72 -7.87
CA LEU A 93 33.52 22.28 -7.00
C LEU A 93 34.58 21.23 -6.65
N ALA A 94 34.24 19.93 -6.75
CA ALA A 94 35.13 18.82 -6.45
C ALA A 94 35.81 18.24 -7.71
N ASP A 95 35.11 18.28 -8.84
CA ASP A 95 35.49 17.65 -10.10
C ASP A 95 35.72 18.67 -11.23
N SER A 96 36.65 18.38 -12.13
CA SER A 96 36.99 19.27 -13.24
C SER A 96 35.86 19.29 -14.27
N GLN A 97 35.59 20.46 -14.90
CA GLN A 97 34.50 20.58 -15.88
C GLN A 97 34.62 19.58 -17.05
N GLN A 98 35.84 19.20 -17.43
CA GLN A 98 36.10 18.23 -18.51
C GLN A 98 35.55 16.84 -18.18
N ARG A 99 35.72 16.36 -16.93
CA ARG A 99 35.20 15.05 -16.51
C ARG A 99 33.69 15.01 -16.41
N ILE A 100 33.06 16.16 -16.12
CA ILE A 100 31.62 16.32 -16.07
C ILE A 100 31.02 16.26 -17.48
N THR A 101 31.68 16.87 -18.47
CA THR A 101 31.29 16.78 -19.88
C THR A 101 31.50 15.39 -20.47
N ASP A 102 32.49 14.63 -19.98
CA ASP A 102 32.74 13.24 -20.38
C ASP A 102 31.75 12.22 -19.80
N GLY A 103 30.76 12.69 -19.02
CA GLY A 103 29.68 11.84 -18.51
C GLY A 103 29.97 11.21 -17.15
N SER A 104 30.95 11.71 -16.38
CA SER A 104 31.21 11.19 -15.04
C SER A 104 29.96 11.31 -14.14
N PRO A 105 29.67 10.29 -13.30
CA PRO A 105 28.57 10.33 -12.35
C PRO A 105 28.73 11.48 -11.35
N THR A 106 27.62 12.06 -10.87
CA THR A 106 27.64 13.07 -9.82
C THR A 106 28.08 12.49 -8.48
N LEU A 107 28.56 13.31 -7.53
CA LEU A 107 29.04 12.84 -6.21
C LEU A 107 28.01 11.93 -5.49
N PRO A 108 26.71 12.26 -5.43
CA PRO A 108 25.72 11.37 -4.82
C PRO A 108 25.36 10.19 -5.73
N SER A 109 25.58 10.32 -7.05
CA SER A 109 25.31 9.29 -8.05
C SER A 109 23.89 8.73 -7.89
N ILE A 110 23.78 7.41 -7.86
CA ILE A 110 22.53 6.65 -7.76
C ILE A 110 21.83 6.87 -6.39
N TRP A 111 22.53 7.32 -5.34
CA TRP A 111 21.92 7.57 -4.03
C TRP A 111 20.78 8.61 -4.09
N THR A 112 20.86 9.58 -5.02
CA THR A 112 19.79 10.57 -5.25
C THR A 112 18.44 9.94 -5.60
N ALA A 113 18.44 8.84 -6.34
CA ALA A 113 17.22 8.13 -6.69
C ALA A 113 16.54 7.53 -5.44
N GLY A 114 17.30 7.23 -4.38
CA GLY A 114 16.75 6.80 -3.09
C GLY A 114 15.90 7.87 -2.42
N SER A 115 16.32 9.13 -2.49
CA SER A 115 15.55 10.27 -1.96
C SER A 115 14.25 10.47 -2.76
N VAL A 116 14.32 10.38 -4.09
CA VAL A 116 13.14 10.49 -4.97
C VAL A 116 12.17 9.32 -4.74
N LEU A 117 12.70 8.11 -4.59
CA LEU A 117 11.90 6.91 -4.32
C LEU A 117 11.20 7.00 -2.95
N ALA A 118 11.82 7.61 -1.95
CA ALA A 118 11.19 7.89 -0.67
C ALA A 118 9.98 8.84 -0.79
N PHE A 119 10.07 9.85 -1.67
CA PHE A 119 8.92 10.71 -2.02
C PHE A 119 7.83 9.94 -2.77
N ALA A 120 8.22 9.05 -3.70
CA ALA A 120 7.28 8.21 -4.44
C ALA A 120 6.50 7.25 -3.53
N ILE A 121 7.20 6.53 -2.65
CA ILE A 121 6.57 5.57 -1.73
C ILE A 121 5.64 6.30 -0.75
N LYS A 122 6.04 7.48 -0.25
CA LYS A 122 5.24 8.17 0.76
C LYS A 122 4.11 9.01 0.18
N GLY A 123 4.46 9.88 -0.76
CA GLY A 123 3.56 10.88 -1.33
C GLY A 123 2.85 10.45 -2.60
N GLY A 124 3.30 9.37 -3.25
CA GLY A 124 2.75 8.92 -4.52
C GLY A 124 3.36 9.63 -5.73
N TRP A 125 2.73 9.50 -6.90
CA TRP A 125 3.34 9.90 -8.18
C TRP A 125 3.53 11.41 -8.33
N ARG A 126 2.62 12.23 -7.78
CA ARG A 126 2.71 13.70 -7.86
C ARG A 126 3.93 14.24 -7.12
N TRP A 127 4.22 13.67 -5.95
CA TRP A 127 5.39 14.03 -5.16
C TRP A 127 6.68 13.46 -5.76
N ALA A 128 6.62 12.27 -6.34
CA ALA A 128 7.73 11.70 -7.11
C ALA A 128 8.11 12.59 -8.30
N ALA A 129 7.13 13.04 -9.09
CA ALA A 129 7.32 13.94 -10.23
C ALA A 129 7.95 15.27 -9.80
N SER A 130 7.50 15.83 -8.68
CA SER A 130 8.04 17.09 -8.17
C SER A 130 9.50 16.94 -7.72
N ALA A 131 9.81 15.84 -7.01
CA ALA A 131 11.17 15.57 -6.54
C ALA A 131 12.13 15.25 -7.70
N SER A 132 11.70 14.45 -8.68
CA SER A 132 12.51 14.13 -9.86
C SER A 132 12.75 15.34 -10.75
N LEU A 133 11.77 16.23 -10.88
CA LEU A 133 11.94 17.51 -11.58
C LEU A 133 12.99 18.40 -10.90
N LEU A 134 12.96 18.51 -9.57
CA LEU A 134 13.97 19.27 -8.83
C LEU A 134 15.38 18.70 -9.01
N VAL A 135 15.52 17.38 -8.95
CA VAL A 135 16.79 16.69 -9.24
C VAL A 135 17.22 16.95 -10.69
N GLY A 136 16.29 16.94 -11.64
CA GLY A 136 16.55 17.24 -13.04
C GLY A 136 17.08 18.66 -13.25
N VAL A 137 16.40 19.65 -12.67
CA VAL A 137 16.84 21.06 -12.71
C VAL A 137 18.23 21.21 -12.10
N ALA A 138 18.49 20.59 -10.95
CA ALA A 138 19.81 20.65 -10.32
C ALA A 138 20.92 20.04 -11.20
N ASN A 139 20.65 18.92 -11.89
CA ASN A 139 21.61 18.33 -12.82
C ASN A 139 21.87 19.22 -14.05
N VAL A 140 20.84 19.87 -14.60
CA VAL A 140 20.99 20.80 -15.72
C VAL A 140 21.80 22.03 -15.30
N VAL A 141 21.49 22.62 -14.14
CA VAL A 141 22.22 23.77 -13.58
C VAL A 141 23.69 23.41 -13.33
N GLN A 142 23.93 22.22 -12.77
CA GLN A 142 25.27 21.71 -12.49
C GLN A 142 26.12 21.55 -13.76
N ARG A 143 25.54 21.00 -14.85
CA ARG A 143 26.26 20.81 -16.11
C ARG A 143 26.38 22.07 -16.95
N GLY A 144 25.55 23.10 -16.70
CA GLY A 144 25.56 24.36 -17.45
C GLY A 144 25.21 24.25 -18.94
N ALA A 145 24.92 23.03 -19.44
CA ALA A 145 24.61 22.74 -20.83
C ALA A 145 23.53 21.65 -20.92
N PHE A 146 22.62 21.81 -21.88
CA PHE A 146 21.62 20.80 -22.24
C PHE A 146 22.28 19.73 -23.11
N SER A 147 22.93 18.74 -22.49
CA SER A 147 23.41 17.55 -23.19
C SER A 147 22.31 16.49 -23.30
N ARG A 148 22.26 15.77 -24.43
CA ARG A 148 21.31 14.68 -24.67
C ARG A 148 21.41 13.57 -23.61
N ASP A 149 22.62 13.28 -23.13
CA ASP A 149 22.88 12.30 -22.08
C ASP A 149 22.23 12.71 -20.75
N THR A 150 22.38 13.98 -20.36
CA THR A 150 21.77 14.54 -19.15
C THR A 150 20.25 14.48 -19.23
N LEU A 151 19.69 14.87 -20.37
CA LEU A 151 18.25 14.83 -20.59
C LEU A 151 17.71 13.39 -20.52
N HIS A 152 18.42 12.43 -21.11
CA HIS A 152 18.05 11.01 -21.04
C HIS A 152 18.06 10.49 -19.60
N ASN A 153 19.14 10.74 -18.84
CA ASN A 153 19.25 10.31 -17.44
C ASN A 153 18.19 10.94 -16.54
N VAL A 154 17.92 12.24 -16.71
CA VAL A 154 16.86 12.94 -15.97
C VAL A 154 15.49 12.37 -16.31
N LEU A 155 15.21 12.11 -17.59
CA LEU A 155 13.95 11.50 -18.03
C LEU A 155 13.78 10.08 -17.49
N LEU A 156 14.84 9.25 -17.49
CA LEU A 156 14.79 7.91 -16.93
C LEU A 156 14.41 7.93 -15.45
N VAL A 157 15.05 8.78 -14.64
CA VAL A 157 14.74 8.91 -13.21
C VAL A 157 13.33 9.46 -13.02
N CYS A 158 12.90 10.43 -13.85
CA CYS A 158 11.56 10.99 -13.80
C CYS A 158 10.49 9.94 -14.08
N ILE A 159 10.59 9.22 -15.20
CA ILE A 159 9.63 8.19 -15.59
C ILE A 159 9.62 7.04 -14.57
N ALA A 160 10.79 6.54 -14.16
CA ALA A 160 10.88 5.44 -13.19
C ALA A 160 10.25 5.81 -11.84
N SER A 161 10.53 7.02 -11.33
CA SER A 161 9.97 7.47 -10.05
C SER A 161 8.46 7.68 -10.10
N ILE A 162 7.93 8.25 -11.20
CA ILE A 162 6.49 8.40 -11.42
C ILE A 162 5.82 7.03 -11.51
N ALA A 163 6.37 6.11 -12.29
CA ALA A 163 5.84 4.76 -12.45
C ALA A 163 5.78 4.02 -11.11
N ILE A 164 6.85 4.06 -10.31
CA ILE A 164 6.85 3.44 -8.98
C ILE A 164 5.84 4.14 -8.07
N GLY A 165 5.77 5.47 -8.09
CA GLY A 165 4.76 6.23 -7.32
C GLY A 165 3.33 5.82 -7.67
N TYR A 166 3.04 5.59 -8.96
CA TYR A 166 1.75 5.13 -9.44
C TYR A 166 1.45 3.69 -8.99
N VAL A 167 2.40 2.77 -9.11
CA VAL A 167 2.24 1.38 -8.64
C VAL A 167 1.97 1.33 -7.14
N VAL A 168 2.64 2.17 -6.35
CA VAL A 168 2.40 2.26 -4.90
C VAL A 168 1.00 2.81 -4.60
N GLU A 169 0.53 3.83 -5.32
CA GLU A 169 -0.83 4.34 -5.17
C GLU A 169 -1.89 3.28 -5.54
N LEU A 170 -1.66 2.55 -6.63
CA LEU A 170 -2.53 1.48 -7.09
C LEU A 170 -2.58 0.33 -6.07
N ALA A 171 -1.43 -0.07 -5.51
CA ALA A 171 -1.36 -1.08 -4.46
C ALA A 171 -2.14 -0.66 -3.22
N ARG A 172 -1.99 0.59 -2.78
CA ARG A 172 -2.75 1.16 -1.64
C ARG A 172 -4.26 1.18 -1.91
N ALA A 173 -4.68 1.53 -3.12
CA ALA A 173 -6.08 1.52 -3.49
C ALA A 173 -6.66 0.09 -3.46
N SER A 174 -5.91 -0.88 -3.99
CA SER A 174 -6.27 -2.30 -3.98
C SER A 174 -6.43 -2.84 -2.55
N GLU A 175 -5.47 -2.55 -1.65
CA GLU A 175 -5.54 -2.98 -0.24
C GLU A 175 -6.80 -2.45 0.46
N ARG A 176 -7.16 -1.17 0.25
CA ARG A 176 -8.35 -0.57 0.87
C ARG A 176 -9.65 -1.20 0.37
N THR A 177 -9.69 -1.63 -0.89
CA THR A 177 -10.87 -2.31 -1.44
C THR A 177 -10.96 -3.74 -0.92
N LEU A 178 -9.83 -4.47 -0.89
CA LEU A 178 -9.78 -5.81 -0.33
C LEU A 178 -10.15 -5.84 1.16
N ALA A 179 -9.63 -4.88 1.95
CA ALA A 179 -9.97 -4.78 3.37
C ALA A 179 -11.47 -4.57 3.59
N ARG A 180 -12.11 -3.70 2.79
CA ARG A 180 -13.56 -3.48 2.85
C ARG A 180 -14.35 -4.72 2.44
N ALA A 181 -13.92 -5.44 1.41
CA ALA A 181 -14.57 -6.68 0.99
C ALA A 181 -14.50 -7.75 2.08
N LEU A 182 -13.34 -7.91 2.74
CA LEU A 182 -13.17 -8.84 3.86
C LEU A 182 -13.99 -8.46 5.09
N GLU A 183 -14.13 -7.16 5.38
CA GLU A 183 -15.01 -6.68 6.46
C GLU A 183 -16.48 -7.00 6.18
N ILE A 184 -16.93 -6.84 4.92
CA ILE A 184 -18.29 -7.19 4.50
C ILE A 184 -18.51 -8.70 4.59
N GLU A 185 -17.56 -9.50 4.10
CA GLU A 185 -17.64 -10.98 4.17
C GLU A 185 -17.73 -11.46 5.62
N ALA A 186 -16.92 -10.89 6.51
CA ALA A 186 -16.95 -11.20 7.94
C ALA A 186 -18.32 -10.86 8.57
N ALA A 187 -18.88 -9.69 8.26
CA ALA A 187 -20.19 -9.26 8.76
C ALA A 187 -21.33 -10.16 8.23
N THR A 188 -21.29 -10.56 6.96
CA THR A 188 -22.28 -11.47 6.37
C THR A 188 -22.21 -12.86 7.02
N ARG A 189 -21.00 -13.38 7.24
CA ARG A 189 -20.78 -14.67 7.90
C ARG A 189 -21.28 -14.67 9.34
N GLU A 190 -21.12 -13.56 10.05
CA GLU A 190 -21.65 -13.38 11.40
C GLU A 190 -23.18 -13.35 11.41
N ARG A 191 -23.81 -12.63 10.47
CA ARG A 191 -25.28 -12.62 10.30
C ARG A 191 -25.84 -14.00 10.01
N GLU A 192 -25.24 -14.77 9.11
CA GLU A 192 -25.68 -16.14 8.81
C GLU A 192 -25.57 -17.06 10.03
N ARG A 193 -24.51 -16.91 10.82
CA ARG A 193 -24.34 -17.68 12.05
C ARG A 193 -25.42 -17.33 13.07
N LEU A 194 -25.70 -16.04 13.27
CA LEU A 194 -26.74 -15.57 14.17
C LEU A 194 -28.13 -16.02 13.70
N ALA A 195 -28.40 -15.96 12.40
CA ALA A 195 -29.65 -16.42 11.83
C ALA A 195 -29.86 -17.92 12.07
N ARG A 196 -28.83 -18.75 11.85
CA ARG A 196 -28.90 -20.19 12.16
C ARG A 196 -29.16 -20.47 13.64
N ASP A 197 -28.44 -19.80 14.53
CA ASP A 197 -28.61 -19.94 15.98
C ASP A 197 -30.03 -19.56 16.43
N ILE A 198 -30.58 -18.45 15.91
CA ILE A 198 -31.95 -18.02 16.19
C ILE A 198 -32.95 -19.07 15.68
N HIS A 199 -32.82 -19.53 14.43
CA HIS A 199 -33.74 -20.53 13.87
C HIS A 199 -33.71 -21.85 14.66
N ASP A 200 -32.52 -22.36 14.99
CA ASP A 200 -32.39 -23.59 15.77
C ASP A 200 -32.99 -23.44 17.18
N SER A 201 -32.77 -22.29 17.83
CA SER A 201 -33.34 -22.02 19.15
C SER A 201 -34.87 -21.98 19.13
N VAL A 202 -35.48 -21.37 18.11
CA VAL A 202 -36.94 -21.32 17.97
C VAL A 202 -37.52 -22.71 17.71
N LEU A 203 -36.91 -23.48 16.80
CA LEU A 203 -37.30 -24.86 16.53
C LEU A 203 -37.17 -25.73 17.79
N GLN A 204 -36.11 -25.55 18.58
CA GLN A 204 -35.91 -26.27 19.84
C GLN A 204 -36.99 -25.94 20.88
N VAL A 205 -37.39 -24.68 21.01
CA VAL A 205 -38.46 -24.25 21.91
C VAL A 205 -39.82 -24.81 21.47
N LEU A 206 -40.15 -24.75 20.18
CA LEU A 206 -41.40 -25.30 19.65
C LEU A 206 -41.51 -26.82 19.87
N ALA A 207 -40.43 -27.57 19.57
CA ALA A 207 -40.38 -29.00 19.83
C ALA A 207 -40.51 -29.34 21.33
N MET A 208 -39.93 -28.50 22.21
CA MET A 208 -40.08 -28.66 23.65
C MET A 208 -41.51 -28.40 24.12
N VAL A 209 -42.18 -27.37 23.58
CA VAL A 209 -43.59 -27.06 23.87
C VAL A 209 -44.49 -28.20 23.40
N GLN A 210 -44.28 -28.72 22.18
CA GLN A 210 -45.03 -29.86 21.65
C GLN A 210 -44.92 -31.09 22.57
N ARG A 211 -43.69 -31.46 22.96
CA ARG A 211 -43.45 -32.63 23.84
C ARG A 211 -44.02 -32.44 25.25
N ARG A 212 -43.97 -31.22 25.80
CA ARG A 212 -44.49 -30.94 27.15
C ARG A 212 -46.03 -30.86 27.15
N GLY A 213 -46.62 -30.25 26.11
CA GLY A 213 -48.06 -30.13 25.95
C GLY A 213 -48.76 -31.49 25.80
N THR A 214 -48.18 -32.38 25.00
CA THR A 214 -48.66 -33.77 24.85
C THR A 214 -48.56 -34.59 26.15
N ALA A 215 -47.51 -34.37 26.95
CA ALA A 215 -47.34 -35.06 28.23
C ALA A 215 -48.30 -34.59 29.34
N ILE A 216 -48.71 -33.32 29.35
CA ILE A 216 -49.63 -32.76 30.36
C ILE A 216 -51.08 -33.11 30.04
N GLY A 217 -51.47 -33.14 28.76
CA GLY A 217 -52.84 -33.44 28.33
C GLY A 217 -53.83 -32.29 28.50
N GLY A 218 -55.09 -32.51 28.09
CA GLY A 218 -56.14 -31.49 28.14
C GLY A 218 -55.93 -30.34 27.14
N GLU A 219 -56.29 -29.11 27.52
CA GLU A 219 -56.09 -27.91 26.69
C GLU A 219 -54.61 -27.68 26.30
N ALA A 220 -53.67 -28.14 27.14
CA ALA A 220 -52.24 -28.03 26.86
C ALA A 220 -51.78 -28.94 25.69
N ALA A 221 -52.52 -30.02 25.40
CA ALA A 221 -52.23 -30.88 24.25
C ALA A 221 -52.58 -30.19 22.92
N GLU A 222 -53.66 -29.40 22.89
CA GLU A 222 -54.07 -28.59 21.74
C GLU A 222 -53.00 -27.54 21.40
N LEU A 223 -52.47 -26.85 22.42
CA LEU A 223 -51.34 -25.90 22.27
C LEU A 223 -50.07 -26.58 21.77
N GLY A 224 -49.79 -27.81 22.24
CA GLY A 224 -48.66 -28.60 21.76
C GLY A 224 -48.80 -28.99 20.28
N ARG A 225 -50.01 -29.33 19.82
CA ARG A 225 -50.30 -29.63 18.40
C ARG A 225 -50.04 -28.41 17.51
N LEU A 226 -50.57 -27.23 17.90
CA LEU A 226 -50.35 -25.98 17.17
C LEU A 226 -48.87 -25.60 17.10
N ALA A 227 -48.10 -25.80 18.19
CA ALA A 227 -46.66 -25.56 18.18
C ALA A 227 -45.92 -26.48 17.19
N GLY A 228 -46.32 -27.75 17.07
CA GLY A 228 -45.77 -28.68 16.09
C GLY A 228 -46.09 -28.29 14.64
N GLU A 229 -47.28 -27.79 14.37
CA GLU A 229 -47.65 -27.26 13.05
C GLU A 229 -46.81 -26.04 12.66
N GLN A 230 -46.54 -25.15 13.62
CA GLN A 230 -45.65 -23.99 13.41
C GLN A 230 -44.19 -24.41 13.18
N GLU A 231 -43.69 -25.44 13.88
CA GLU A 231 -42.34 -25.98 13.64
C GLU A 231 -42.20 -26.52 12.20
N VAL A 232 -43.19 -27.29 11.73
CA VAL A 232 -43.21 -27.83 10.38
C VAL A 232 -43.29 -26.71 9.34
N ALA A 233 -44.19 -25.73 9.55
CA ALA A 233 -44.31 -24.57 8.66
C ALA A 233 -43.00 -23.76 8.58
N LEU A 234 -42.32 -23.55 9.71
CA LEU A 234 -41.04 -22.84 9.75
C LEU A 234 -39.92 -23.63 9.07
N ARG A 235 -39.82 -24.95 9.26
CA ARG A 235 -38.83 -25.78 8.55
C ARG A 235 -39.03 -25.73 7.04
N THR A 236 -40.28 -25.79 6.58
CA THR A 236 -40.59 -25.68 5.15
C THR A 236 -40.20 -24.31 4.60
N LEU A 237 -40.44 -23.23 5.35
CA LEU A 237 -40.06 -21.88 4.96
C LEU A 237 -38.52 -21.71 4.88
N VAL A 238 -37.78 -22.24 5.85
CA VAL A 238 -36.31 -22.15 5.88
C VAL A 238 -35.66 -23.01 4.80
N ALA A 239 -36.19 -24.23 4.56
CA ALA A 239 -35.69 -25.13 3.53
C ALA A 239 -36.03 -24.67 2.10
N GLY A 240 -37.12 -23.93 1.93
CA GLY A 240 -37.53 -23.37 0.64
C GLY A 240 -36.60 -22.26 0.11
N GLY A 241 -35.82 -21.63 0.98
CA GLY A 241 -34.90 -20.54 0.63
C GLY A 241 -35.63 -19.26 0.20
N ILE A 242 -35.24 -18.11 0.76
CA ILE A 242 -35.59 -16.82 0.16
C ILE A 242 -34.78 -16.74 -1.14
N VAL A 243 -35.43 -16.94 -2.28
CA VAL A 243 -34.78 -16.81 -3.60
C VAL A 243 -34.15 -15.41 -3.67
N PRO A 244 -32.82 -15.28 -3.78
CA PRO A 244 -32.19 -13.98 -3.92
C PRO A 244 -32.69 -13.34 -5.22
N ALA A 245 -33.17 -12.10 -5.17
CA ALA A 245 -33.47 -11.35 -6.37
C ALA A 245 -32.23 -11.36 -7.28
N SER A 246 -32.40 -11.85 -8.51
CA SER A 246 -31.35 -11.89 -9.52
C SER A 246 -30.85 -10.46 -9.78
N HIS A 247 -29.61 -10.16 -9.35
CA HIS A 247 -28.95 -8.91 -9.70
C HIS A 247 -28.06 -9.18 -10.92
N ALA A 248 -28.53 -8.80 -12.11
CA ALA A 248 -27.71 -8.78 -13.31
C ALA A 248 -26.72 -7.61 -13.24
N SER A 249 -25.43 -7.90 -13.40
CA SER A 249 -24.36 -6.90 -13.51
C SER A 249 -24.16 -6.56 -14.98
N GLU A 250 -24.68 -5.43 -15.45
CA GLU A 250 -24.29 -4.88 -16.76
C GLU A 250 -23.07 -3.95 -16.64
N ASP A 251 -22.10 -4.26 -17.50
CA ASP A 251 -20.95 -3.52 -18.00
C ASP A 251 -20.17 -2.53 -17.10
N ILE A 252 -18.85 -2.75 -17.03
CA ILE A 252 -17.87 -2.08 -16.16
C ILE A 252 -17.64 -0.60 -16.55
N ALA A 253 -18.16 -0.14 -17.70
CA ALA A 253 -17.85 1.17 -18.27
C ALA A 253 -18.62 2.37 -17.69
N GLN A 254 -19.75 2.20 -16.98
CA GLN A 254 -20.62 3.32 -16.58
C GLN A 254 -20.76 3.56 -15.06
N GLY A 255 -19.97 2.87 -14.22
CA GLY A 255 -20.05 3.02 -12.77
C GLY A 255 -21.22 2.23 -12.20
N ALA A 256 -20.91 1.36 -11.24
CA ALA A 256 -21.86 0.37 -10.72
C ALA A 256 -23.13 1.02 -10.14
N VAL A 257 -24.24 0.93 -10.86
CA VAL A 257 -25.58 1.23 -10.35
C VAL A 257 -26.37 -0.09 -10.35
N VAL A 258 -26.55 -0.68 -9.16
CA VAL A 258 -27.37 -1.88 -9.00
C VAL A 258 -28.83 -1.45 -9.02
N ARG A 259 -29.61 -1.90 -10.00
CA ARG A 259 -31.07 -1.72 -10.03
C ARG A 259 -31.74 -3.09 -9.87
N ALA A 260 -32.75 -3.16 -9.01
CA ALA A 260 -33.58 -4.35 -8.89
C ALA A 260 -34.42 -4.52 -10.18
N VAL A 261 -34.41 -5.73 -10.74
CA VAL A 261 -35.28 -6.13 -11.85
C VAL A 261 -36.28 -7.12 -11.30
N GLU A 262 -37.56 -6.76 -11.29
CA GLU A 262 -38.64 -7.72 -11.12
C GLU A 262 -38.78 -8.50 -12.43
N VAL A 263 -38.57 -9.82 -12.35
CA VAL A 263 -38.89 -10.74 -13.44
C VAL A 263 -40.42 -10.92 -13.43
N PRO A 264 -41.14 -10.67 -14.53
CA PRO A 264 -42.55 -10.97 -14.59
C PRO A 264 -42.74 -12.49 -14.53
N ASP A 265 -43.66 -12.96 -13.70
CA ASP A 265 -44.13 -14.35 -13.75
C ASP A 265 -44.76 -14.59 -15.14
N ASP A 266 -44.24 -15.56 -15.88
CA ASP A 266 -44.89 -16.09 -17.09
C ASP A 266 -46.09 -16.96 -16.64
N ASP A 267 -47.31 -16.53 -16.98
CA ASP A 267 -48.57 -17.29 -16.86
C ASP A 267 -48.59 -18.53 -17.79
#